data_AF-A0A2N2EFT5-F1
#
_entry.id   AF-A0A2N2EFT5-F1
#
_cell.length_a   1.000
_cell.length_b   1.000
_cell.length_c   1.000
_cell.angle_alpha   90.00
_cell.angle_beta   90.00
_cell.angle_gamma   90.00
#
_symmetry.space_group_name_H-M   'P 1'
#
loop_
_entity.id
_entity.type
_entity.pdbx_description
1 polymer ?
#
loop_
_entity_poly.entity_id
_entity_poly.type
_entity_poly.pdbx_seq_one_letter_code
_entity_poly.pdbx_strand_id
1 'polypeptide(L)'
;MKLKFLLIGVLLMTVTIFSACKDTKDDNIEKVKDLQYTVLESSQLPEIVATKIEAEKEAPFKFSYTDGESMYIAIGYGEQPTGGYSIQVTDLYQAQEYIVIKATLIGPSEKDLAVTVLTYPYIVIKTENQDLPVCYK
;
A
#
# COMPACT_ATOMS: atom_id res chain seq x y z
N MET A 1 22.14 22.57 54.78
CA MET A 1 22.23 21.44 53.81
C MET A 1 20.84 20.91 53.47
N LYS A 2 19.99 21.65 52.75
CA LYS A 2 18.76 21.15 52.10
C LYS A 2 18.38 22.07 50.92
N LEU A 3 19.32 22.29 50.00
CA LEU A 3 19.12 23.13 48.80
C LEU A 3 19.25 22.33 47.49
N LYS A 4 19.40 21.00 47.58
CA LYS A 4 19.61 20.12 46.41
C LYS A 4 18.35 19.37 45.94
N PHE A 5 17.20 19.57 46.60
CA PHE A 5 15.96 18.84 46.29
C PHE A 5 14.92 19.62 45.49
N LEU A 6 15.20 20.88 45.13
CA LEU A 6 14.24 21.72 44.38
C LEU A 6 14.41 21.64 42.86
N LEU A 7 15.42 20.95 42.35
CA LEU A 7 15.72 20.85 40.91
C LEU A 7 15.27 19.53 40.24
N ILE A 8 14.62 18.63 40.97
CA ILE A 8 14.23 17.29 40.47
C ILE A 8 12.72 17.19 40.16
N GLY A 9 11.92 18.20 40.54
CA GLY A 9 10.45 18.17 40.44
C GLY A 9 9.82 18.83 39.21
N VAL A 10 10.60 19.27 38.21
CA VAL A 10 10.09 20.05 37.04
C VAL A 10 10.41 19.38 35.70
N LEU A 11 10.89 18.13 35.68
CA LEU A 11 11.26 17.41 34.44
C LEU A 11 10.14 16.49 33.90
N LEU A 12 8.96 16.44 34.52
CA LEU A 12 7.99 15.36 34.24
C LEU A 12 6.63 15.82 33.66
N MET A 13 6.55 17.01 33.07
CA MET A 13 5.29 17.50 32.50
C MET A 13 5.56 18.34 31.27
N THR A 14 4.83 18.07 30.18
CA THR A 14 4.94 18.64 28.82
C THR A 14 6.08 17.99 28.00
N VAL A 15 5.85 17.20 26.96
CA VAL A 15 4.76 17.14 25.98
C VAL A 15 4.62 15.67 25.56
N THR A 16 3.56 15.00 26.01
CA THR A 16 3.08 13.79 25.34
C THR A 16 2.53 14.22 24.00
N ILE A 17 3.39 14.23 22.98
CA ILE A 17 2.97 14.43 21.60
C ILE A 17 1.96 13.33 21.31
N PHE A 18 0.72 13.77 21.12
CA PHE A 18 -0.39 12.97 20.61
C PHE A 18 0.06 12.25 19.34
N SER A 19 0.49 10.99 19.48
CA SER A 19 0.40 10.04 18.39
C SER A 19 -1.02 9.49 18.42
N ALA A 20 -1.97 10.35 18.04
CA ALA A 20 -3.27 9.91 17.59
C ALA A 20 -3.04 9.21 16.24
N CYS A 21 -2.58 7.95 16.29
CA CYS A 21 -2.80 7.04 15.19
C CYS A 21 -4.31 6.88 15.09
N LYS A 22 -4.92 7.73 14.26
CA LYS A 22 -6.32 7.56 13.86
C LYS A 22 -6.30 6.40 12.88
N ASP A 23 -6.38 5.17 13.41
CA ASP A 23 -6.84 4.02 12.65
C ASP A 23 -8.32 4.28 12.32
N THR A 24 -8.58 5.11 11.31
CA THR A 24 -9.89 5.17 10.68
C THR A 24 -10.07 3.89 9.88
N LYS A 25 -10.40 2.81 10.59
CA LYS A 25 -11.22 1.73 10.03
C LYS A 25 -12.62 2.31 9.86
N ASP A 26 -12.76 3.17 8.86
CA ASP A 26 -14.05 3.68 8.45
C ASP A 26 -14.62 2.68 7.43
N ASP A 27 -15.51 1.82 7.93
CA ASP A 27 -16.20 0.84 7.10
C ASP A 27 -17.19 1.50 6.11
N ASN A 28 -17.39 2.84 6.18
CA ASN A 28 -18.23 3.61 5.28
C ASN A 28 -17.45 4.72 4.55
N ILE A 29 -16.36 4.37 3.87
CA ILE A 29 -15.78 5.27 2.87
C ILE A 29 -16.75 5.38 1.69
N GLU A 30 -17.51 6.47 1.65
CA GLU A 30 -18.47 6.76 0.58
C GLU A 30 -17.75 6.96 -0.76
N LYS A 31 -18.22 6.21 -1.77
CA LYS A 31 -17.67 6.24 -3.12
C LYS A 31 -18.22 7.45 -3.88
N VAL A 32 -17.34 8.35 -4.32
CA VAL A 32 -17.67 9.53 -5.11
C VAL A 32 -17.74 9.18 -6.60
N LYS A 33 -16.70 8.52 -7.14
CA LYS A 33 -16.68 8.06 -8.55
C LYS A 33 -15.72 6.90 -8.77
N ASP A 34 -16.03 6.03 -9.73
CA ASP A 34 -15.06 5.06 -10.25
C ASP A 34 -13.90 5.75 -10.98
N LEU A 35 -12.71 5.18 -10.85
CA LEU A 35 -11.54 5.63 -11.60
C LEU A 35 -11.18 4.61 -12.67
N GLN A 36 -10.81 5.12 -13.84
CA GLN A 36 -10.27 4.28 -14.90
C GLN A 36 -8.79 3.99 -14.61
N TYR A 37 -8.37 2.77 -14.90
CA TYR A 37 -6.97 2.40 -14.78
C TYR A 37 -6.56 1.43 -15.87
N THR A 38 -5.26 1.34 -16.09
CA THR A 38 -4.64 0.31 -16.91
C THR A 38 -3.69 -0.50 -16.04
N VAL A 39 -3.62 -1.81 -16.27
CA VAL A 39 -2.60 -2.67 -15.67
C VAL A 39 -1.34 -2.52 -16.52
N LEU A 40 -0.18 -2.32 -15.87
CA LEU A 40 1.10 -2.19 -16.56
C LEU A 40 1.87 -3.49 -16.54
N GLU A 41 2.47 -3.82 -17.68
CA GLU A 41 3.49 -4.86 -17.78
C GLU A 41 4.82 -4.37 -17.18
N SER A 42 5.68 -5.31 -16.77
CA SER A 42 6.98 -5.01 -16.14
C SER A 42 7.87 -4.09 -16.99
N SER A 43 7.78 -4.20 -18.32
CA SER A 43 8.52 -3.37 -19.29
C SER A 43 8.01 -1.93 -19.42
N GLN A 44 6.81 -1.64 -18.90
CA GLN A 44 6.16 -0.34 -18.96
C GLN A 44 6.30 0.44 -17.65
N LEU A 45 6.89 -0.17 -16.62
CA LEU A 45 7.02 0.45 -15.31
C LEU A 45 8.06 1.57 -15.34
N PRO A 46 7.77 2.71 -14.68
CA PRO A 46 8.81 3.69 -14.37
C PRO A 46 9.94 3.02 -13.56
N GLU A 47 11.19 3.41 -13.83
CA GLU A 47 12.38 2.81 -13.21
C GLU A 47 12.32 2.85 -11.67
N ILE A 48 11.83 3.95 -11.10
CA ILE A 48 11.68 4.11 -9.65
C ILE A 48 10.66 3.10 -9.05
N VAL A 49 9.59 2.79 -9.77
CA VAL A 49 8.57 1.82 -9.36
C VAL A 49 9.14 0.41 -9.45
N ALA A 50 9.77 0.07 -10.58
CA ALA A 50 10.37 -1.26 -10.79
C ALA A 50 11.46 -1.56 -9.76
N THR A 51 12.34 -0.58 -9.50
CA THR A 51 13.43 -0.71 -8.51
C THR A 51 12.88 -0.94 -7.11
N LYS A 52 11.82 -0.21 -6.73
CA LYS A 52 11.20 -0.36 -5.41
C LYS A 52 10.52 -1.72 -5.24
N ILE A 53 9.83 -2.20 -6.28
CA ILE A 53 9.22 -3.53 -6.29
C ILE A 53 10.30 -4.59 -6.08
N GLU A 54 11.39 -4.53 -6.85
CA GLU A 54 12.47 -5.53 -6.74
C GLU A 54 13.09 -5.57 -5.33
N ALA A 55 13.21 -4.41 -4.67
CA ALA A 55 13.72 -4.31 -3.31
C ALA A 55 12.76 -4.83 -2.23
N GLU A 56 11.44 -4.78 -2.45
CA GLU A 56 10.42 -5.10 -1.45
C GLU A 56 9.70 -6.45 -1.72
N LYS A 57 9.88 -7.07 -2.89
CA LYS A 57 9.06 -8.19 -3.40
C LYS A 57 8.97 -9.43 -2.53
N GLU A 58 9.95 -9.67 -1.66
CA GLU A 58 9.97 -10.85 -0.80
C GLU A 58 8.87 -10.78 0.28
N ALA A 59 8.49 -9.58 0.70
CA ALA A 59 7.42 -9.34 1.67
C ALA A 59 6.19 -8.69 1.00
N PRO A 60 4.99 -8.78 1.61
CA PRO A 60 3.85 -8.00 1.16
C PRO A 60 4.15 -6.50 1.23
N PHE A 61 3.91 -5.80 0.13
CA PHE A 61 4.15 -4.36 0.04
C PHE A 61 2.99 -3.66 -0.67
N LYS A 62 2.81 -2.38 -0.35
CA LYS A 62 1.84 -1.50 -1.01
C LYS A 62 2.43 -0.10 -1.06
N PHE A 63 2.48 0.50 -2.24
CA PHE A 63 2.89 1.91 -2.38
C PHE A 63 2.31 2.55 -3.63
N SER A 64 2.31 3.89 -3.63
CA SER A 64 1.95 4.70 -4.78
C SER A 64 3.08 5.66 -5.14
N TYR A 65 3.21 5.95 -6.43
CA TYR A 65 4.13 6.94 -6.99
C TYR A 65 3.36 7.83 -7.95
N THR A 66 3.70 9.13 -8.01
CA THR A 66 3.12 10.07 -8.98
C THR A 66 4.24 10.72 -9.78
N ASP A 67 4.02 10.87 -11.09
CA ASP A 67 4.88 11.66 -11.98
C ASP A 67 4.31 13.07 -12.24
N GLY A 68 3.27 13.46 -11.49
CA GLY A 68 2.52 14.71 -11.63
C GLY A 68 1.17 14.49 -12.30
N GLU A 69 1.17 13.86 -13.47
CA GLU A 69 -0.06 13.61 -14.24
C GLU A 69 -0.69 12.26 -13.91
N SER A 70 0.14 11.25 -13.69
CA SER A 70 -0.28 9.87 -13.49
C SER A 70 0.13 9.36 -12.11
N MET A 71 -0.76 8.57 -11.52
CA MET A 71 -0.47 7.80 -10.32
C MET A 71 -0.29 6.33 -10.67
N TYR A 72 0.78 5.75 -10.15
CA TYR A 72 1.11 4.34 -10.23
C TYR A 72 0.89 3.73 -8.86
N ILE A 73 0.04 2.69 -8.76
CA ILE A 73 -0.25 2.01 -7.50
C ILE A 73 0.24 0.58 -7.62
N ALA A 74 1.17 0.19 -6.76
CA ALA A 74 1.78 -1.13 -6.73
C ALA A 74 1.36 -1.91 -5.48
N ILE A 75 0.94 -3.15 -5.67
CA ILE A 75 0.56 -4.08 -4.60
C ILE A 75 1.27 -5.40 -4.86
N GLY A 76 2.10 -5.84 -3.92
CA GLY A 76 2.76 -7.14 -3.92
C GLY A 76 2.33 -7.99 -2.73
N TYR A 77 2.24 -9.31 -2.95
CA TYR A 77 1.82 -10.26 -1.91
C TYR A 77 2.98 -11.06 -1.30
N GLY A 78 4.22 -10.63 -1.54
CA GLY A 78 5.40 -11.33 -1.06
C GLY A 78 5.64 -12.66 -1.76
N GLU A 79 6.52 -13.47 -1.17
CA GLU A 79 6.81 -14.83 -1.61
C GLU A 79 5.55 -15.72 -1.59
N GLN A 80 5.35 -16.48 -2.67
CA GLN A 80 4.35 -17.53 -2.78
C GLN A 80 5.01 -18.87 -3.16
N PRO A 81 4.56 -19.99 -2.58
CA PRO A 81 5.26 -21.28 -2.66
C PRO A 81 5.17 -21.98 -4.03
N THR A 82 4.25 -21.54 -4.89
CA THR A 82 4.01 -22.14 -6.20
C THR A 82 3.76 -21.07 -7.27
N GLY A 83 3.76 -21.50 -8.52
CA GLY A 83 3.16 -20.72 -9.61
C GLY A 83 1.63 -20.72 -9.54
N GLY A 84 0.99 -20.01 -10.47
CA GLY A 84 -0.47 -20.00 -10.66
C GLY A 84 -1.24 -18.95 -9.86
N TYR A 85 -0.56 -18.16 -9.02
CA TYR A 85 -1.19 -17.02 -8.37
C TYR A 85 -1.46 -15.90 -9.38
N SER A 86 -2.61 -15.24 -9.24
CA SER A 86 -2.96 -14.03 -9.98
C SER A 86 -3.53 -12.97 -9.04
N ILE A 87 -3.47 -11.70 -9.43
CA ILE A 87 -4.01 -10.59 -8.63
C ILE A 87 -5.11 -9.92 -9.41
N GLN A 88 -6.26 -9.72 -8.76
CA GLN A 88 -7.40 -9.00 -9.31
C GLN A 88 -7.61 -7.70 -8.55
N VAL A 89 -7.62 -6.58 -9.27
CA VAL A 89 -8.17 -5.32 -8.74
C VAL A 89 -9.69 -5.42 -8.80
N THR A 90 -10.32 -5.36 -7.63
CA THR A 90 -11.77 -5.51 -7.47
C THR A 90 -12.47 -4.17 -7.37
N ASP A 91 -11.79 -3.16 -6.83
CA ASP A 91 -12.29 -1.80 -6.73
C ASP A 91 -11.15 -0.79 -6.92
N LEU A 92 -11.42 0.26 -7.70
CA LEU A 92 -10.63 1.49 -7.73
C LEU A 92 -11.58 2.68 -7.87
N TYR A 93 -11.67 3.48 -6.82
CA TYR A 93 -12.59 4.61 -6.82
C TYR A 93 -12.05 5.78 -6.00
N GLN A 94 -12.49 6.98 -6.35
CA GLN A 94 -12.28 8.16 -5.54
C GLN A 94 -13.35 8.23 -4.47
N ALA A 95 -12.92 8.46 -3.24
CA ALA A 95 -13.72 8.91 -2.11
C ALA A 95 -13.45 10.41 -1.86
N GLN A 96 -14.03 10.96 -0.80
CA GLN A 96 -13.91 12.40 -0.52
C GLN A 96 -12.46 12.83 -0.24
N GLU A 97 -11.70 12.04 0.51
CA GLU A 97 -10.32 12.38 0.92
C GLU A 97 -9.26 11.36 0.46
N TYR A 98 -9.67 10.32 -0.26
CA TYR A 98 -8.79 9.20 -0.61
C TYR A 98 -9.11 8.64 -2.00
N ILE A 99 -8.11 8.04 -2.65
CA ILE A 99 -8.32 7.01 -3.66
C ILE A 99 -8.36 5.67 -2.92
N VAL A 100 -9.45 4.92 -3.07
CA VAL A 100 -9.56 3.57 -2.51
C VAL A 100 -9.20 2.55 -3.58
N ILE A 101 -8.29 1.66 -3.25
CA ILE A 101 -7.96 0.48 -4.06
C ILE A 101 -8.19 -0.78 -3.25
N LYS A 102 -8.79 -1.78 -3.89
CA LYS A 102 -8.91 -3.14 -3.35
C LYS A 102 -8.38 -4.13 -4.35
N ALA A 103 -7.44 -4.96 -3.92
CA ALA A 103 -6.91 -6.06 -4.70
C ALA A 103 -7.01 -7.36 -3.92
N THR A 104 -7.16 -8.48 -4.63
CA THR A 104 -7.23 -9.81 -4.05
C THR A 104 -6.26 -10.74 -4.77
N LEU A 105 -5.53 -11.53 -3.99
CA LEU A 105 -4.70 -12.62 -4.49
C LEU A 105 -5.60 -13.84 -4.73
N ILE A 106 -5.64 -14.30 -5.96
CA ILE A 106 -6.33 -15.51 -6.38
C ILE A 106 -5.28 -16.62 -6.41
N GLY A 107 -5.55 -17.67 -5.63
CA GLY A 107 -4.66 -18.82 -5.55
C GLY A 107 -4.62 -19.66 -6.83
N PRO A 108 -3.60 -20.52 -6.96
CA PRO A 108 -3.44 -21.45 -8.08
C PRO A 108 -4.62 -22.41 -8.22
N SER A 109 -4.90 -22.84 -9.46
CA SER A 109 -5.79 -23.97 -9.67
C SER A 109 -5.12 -25.28 -9.24
N GLU A 110 -5.88 -26.36 -9.07
CA GLU A 110 -5.32 -27.68 -8.72
C GLU A 110 -4.22 -28.15 -9.70
N LYS A 111 -4.24 -27.68 -10.96
CA LYS A 111 -3.23 -27.99 -11.97
C LYS A 111 -1.91 -27.25 -11.76
N ASP A 112 -1.97 -26.05 -11.18
CA ASP A 112 -0.81 -25.17 -10.98
C ASP A 112 -0.03 -25.52 -9.70
N LEU A 113 -0.65 -26.27 -8.78
CA LEU A 113 -0.01 -26.78 -7.56
C LEU A 113 1.19 -27.70 -7.84
N ALA A 114 1.27 -28.29 -9.04
CA ALA A 114 2.41 -29.10 -9.46
C ALA A 114 3.68 -28.25 -9.74
N VAL A 115 3.55 -26.93 -9.88
CA VAL A 115 4.66 -26.00 -10.15
C VAL A 115 5.19 -25.42 -8.85
N THR A 116 6.11 -26.14 -8.20
CA THR A 116 6.76 -25.74 -6.95
C THR A 116 7.93 -24.79 -7.21
N VAL A 117 7.64 -23.59 -7.71
CA VAL A 117 8.61 -22.52 -7.91
C VAL A 117 8.18 -21.33 -7.07
N LEU A 118 9.11 -20.77 -6.28
CA LEU A 118 8.87 -19.54 -5.52
C LEU A 118 8.54 -18.39 -6.49
N THR A 119 7.43 -17.70 -6.24
CA THR A 119 6.99 -16.55 -7.03
C THR A 119 6.76 -15.33 -6.16
N TYR A 120 6.75 -14.14 -6.78
CA TYR A 120 6.53 -12.86 -6.11
C TYR A 120 5.44 -12.08 -6.87
N PRO A 121 4.16 -12.47 -6.76
CA PRO A 121 3.10 -11.84 -7.51
C PRO A 121 2.92 -10.39 -7.06
N TYR A 122 2.91 -9.49 -8.04
CA TYR A 122 2.57 -8.08 -7.86
C TYR A 122 1.70 -7.60 -9.01
N ILE A 123 0.97 -6.52 -8.77
CA ILE A 123 0.24 -5.77 -9.79
C ILE A 123 0.63 -4.31 -9.68
N VAL A 124 0.81 -3.67 -10.84
CA VAL A 124 0.92 -2.21 -10.92
C VAL A 124 -0.17 -1.71 -11.84
N ILE A 125 -0.94 -0.74 -11.34
CA ILE A 125 -1.90 -0.02 -12.16
C ILE A 125 -1.47 1.43 -12.37
N LYS A 126 -1.87 2.00 -13.49
CA LYS A 126 -1.76 3.43 -13.81
C LYS A 126 -3.15 4.04 -13.85
N THR A 127 -3.36 5.13 -13.15
CA THR A 127 -4.57 5.96 -13.16
C THR A 127 -4.18 7.43 -13.24
N GLU A 128 -5.12 8.30 -13.61
CA GLU A 128 -4.93 9.75 -13.50
C GLU A 128 -4.66 10.14 -12.03
N ASN A 129 -3.69 11.02 -11.80
CA ASN A 129 -3.43 11.56 -10.48
C ASN A 129 -4.57 12.50 -10.07
N GLN A 130 -5.17 12.28 -8.89
CA GLN A 130 -6.23 13.14 -8.35
C GLN A 130 -5.72 14.00 -7.17
N ASP A 131 -4.41 13.99 -6.90
CA ASP A 131 -3.78 14.66 -5.75
C ASP A 131 -4.36 14.23 -4.39
N LEU A 132 -4.83 12.98 -4.33
CA LEU A 132 -5.36 12.34 -3.13
C LEU A 132 -4.48 11.17 -2.68
N PRO A 133 -4.33 10.94 -1.37
CA PRO A 133 -3.63 9.76 -0.85
C PRO A 133 -4.38 8.46 -1.18
N VAL A 134 -3.65 7.35 -1.22
CA VAL A 134 -4.22 6.01 -1.48
C VAL A 134 -4.55 5.30 -0.18
N CYS A 135 -5.78 4.84 -0.06
CA CYS A 135 -6.25 3.93 0.98
C CYS A 135 -6.31 2.50 0.40
N TYR A 136 -5.51 1.60 0.98
CA TYR A 136 -5.44 0.19 0.56
C TYR A 136 -6.37 -0.66 1.42
N LYS A 137 -7.43 -1.20 0.81
CA LYS A 137 -8.34 -2.15 1.47
C LYS A 137 -7.93 -3.62 1.24
#